data_AF-A0A9X9YWE1-F1
#
_entry.id   AF-A0A9X9YWE1-F1
#
_cell.length_a   1.000
_cell.length_b   1.000
_cell.length_c   1.000
_cell.angle_alpha   90.00
_cell.angle_beta   90.00
_cell.angle_gamma   90.00
#
_symmetry.space_group_name_H-M   'P 1'
#
loop_
_entity.id
_entity.type
_entity.pdbx_description
1 polymer ?
#
loop_
_entity_poly.entity_id
_entity_poly.type
_entity_poly.pdbx_seq_one_letter_code
_entity_poly.pdbx_strand_id
1 'polypeptide(L)'
;MAKEMAGINARRGANGLPLLDMPSEGGSANGASGLALSGGGIRSAATCLGAVQALQASGKLKHLDYLSTVSGGGYLGCCLAANMSEERGFPFLNEANDLNDLQDSVAVKYIRDHTNYLMPAGFSDFLASLGVILRGLATSAVLVMGPLLVLAGLTACVLKNAPAAAAVGFGLTFAVIVVFAGYLLALAIHRSRLEVSGKSAYEFRSAASHVTVLAICVVAVALTIELQPLAINALRTPLEQQGLLSWMIIGGIGASKYLAPFAGAVAAFGSWFVEVARATERSRSKSSMLRSIASRSAVWMAAVVVPLLLWRIYLILASAAIPDGAGYSFAVEMIRPWGDYLTVIYLISGAILIGLS
;
A
#
# COMPACT_ATOMS: atom_id res chain seq x y z
N MET A 1 -1.20 -34.96 15.90
CA MET A 1 -1.67 -36.31 15.54
C MET A 1 -2.08 -37.18 16.73
N ALA A 2 -1.22 -37.79 17.56
CA ALA A 2 -1.70 -38.67 18.65
C ALA A 2 -2.61 -37.97 19.69
N LYS A 3 -2.19 -36.78 20.18
CA LYS A 3 -3.00 -35.96 21.10
C LYS A 3 -4.30 -35.44 20.48
N GLU A 4 -4.25 -35.15 19.19
CA GLU A 4 -5.38 -34.66 18.39
C GLU A 4 -6.42 -35.77 18.16
N MET A 5 -5.97 -36.96 17.78
CA MET A 5 -6.85 -38.13 17.65
C MET A 5 -7.48 -38.51 18.99
N ALA A 6 -6.71 -38.44 20.09
CA ALA A 6 -7.25 -38.64 21.42
C ALA A 6 -8.37 -37.63 21.75
N GLY A 7 -8.20 -36.36 21.37
CA GLY A 7 -9.24 -35.33 21.53
C GLY A 7 -10.49 -35.60 20.69
N ILE A 8 -10.32 -35.98 19.42
CA ILE A 8 -11.43 -36.33 18.52
C ILE A 8 -12.20 -37.54 19.06
N ASN A 9 -11.49 -38.59 19.46
CA ASN A 9 -12.09 -39.82 20.00
C ASN A 9 -12.77 -39.60 21.34
N ALA A 10 -12.23 -38.74 22.22
CA ALA A 10 -12.90 -38.37 23.46
C ALA A 10 -14.26 -37.69 23.18
N ARG A 11 -14.29 -36.74 22.23
CA ARG A 11 -15.52 -36.05 21.84
C ARG A 11 -16.49 -36.98 21.09
N ARG A 12 -16.00 -37.86 20.22
CA ARG A 12 -16.85 -38.87 19.53
C ARG A 12 -17.45 -39.85 20.53
N GLY A 13 -16.68 -40.33 21.51
CA GLY A 13 -17.15 -41.16 22.60
C GLY A 13 -18.26 -40.50 23.41
N ALA A 14 -18.08 -39.21 23.78
CA ALA A 14 -19.10 -38.44 24.48
C ALA A 14 -20.42 -38.27 23.68
N ASN A 15 -20.34 -38.30 22.35
CA ASN A 15 -21.50 -38.18 21.44
C ASN A 15 -22.04 -39.53 20.94
N GLY A 16 -21.53 -40.66 21.43
CA GLY A 16 -21.93 -42.00 20.98
C GLY A 16 -21.57 -42.32 19.53
N LEU A 17 -20.51 -41.70 19.00
CA LEU A 17 -20.04 -41.90 17.62
C LEU A 17 -18.90 -42.94 17.56
N PRO A 18 -18.75 -43.65 16.43
CA PRO A 18 -17.65 -44.60 16.23
C PRO A 18 -16.28 -43.93 16.38
N LEU A 19 -15.39 -44.57 17.15
CA LEU A 19 -14.02 -44.10 17.33
C LEU A 19 -13.23 -44.25 16.04
N LEU A 20 -12.27 -43.34 15.84
CA LEU A 20 -11.38 -43.35 14.71
C LEU A 20 -10.07 -44.05 15.05
N ASP A 21 -9.61 -44.86 14.09
CA ASP A 21 -8.31 -45.48 14.16
C ASP A 21 -7.19 -44.45 13.98
N MET A 22 -6.00 -44.79 14.48
CA MET A 22 -4.80 -44.00 14.20
C MET A 22 -4.44 -44.10 12.72
N PRO A 23 -4.03 -42.99 12.08
CA PRO A 23 -3.71 -43.01 10.66
C PRO A 23 -2.48 -43.89 10.44
N SER A 24 -2.54 -44.79 9.46
CA SER A 24 -1.37 -45.52 8.98
C SER A 24 -0.42 -44.57 8.25
N GLU A 25 0.90 -44.80 8.35
CA GLU A 25 1.88 -44.01 7.61
C GLU A 25 1.60 -44.09 6.10
N GLY A 26 1.10 -42.99 5.52
CA GLY A 26 0.77 -42.87 4.09
C GLY A 26 -0.72 -43.04 3.72
N GLY A 27 -1.63 -43.25 4.69
CA GLY A 27 -3.07 -43.42 4.45
C GLY A 27 -3.88 -42.12 4.36
N SER A 28 -4.81 -42.06 3.39
CA SER A 28 -5.81 -40.99 3.26
C SER A 28 -6.91 -41.12 4.32
N ALA A 29 -7.17 -40.01 5.03
CA ALA A 29 -8.31 -39.70 5.90
C ALA A 29 -8.95 -40.87 6.68
N ASN A 30 -8.76 -40.87 8.00
CA ASN A 30 -9.36 -41.81 8.98
C ASN A 30 -10.89 -41.68 9.13
N GLY A 31 -11.66 -41.35 8.08
CA GLY A 31 -13.11 -41.11 8.21
C GLY A 31 -13.49 -39.94 9.11
N ALA A 32 -12.52 -39.06 9.44
CA ALA A 32 -12.79 -37.80 10.12
C ALA A 32 -13.52 -36.85 9.17
N SER A 33 -14.56 -36.18 9.68
CA SER A 33 -15.34 -35.22 8.89
C SER A 33 -15.00 -33.80 9.33
N GLY A 34 -14.91 -32.88 8.37
CA GLY A 34 -14.57 -31.49 8.66
C GLY A 34 -15.56 -30.52 8.02
N LEU A 35 -15.78 -29.39 8.67
CA LEU A 35 -16.49 -28.24 8.11
C LEU A 35 -15.50 -27.13 7.78
N ALA A 36 -15.55 -26.62 6.55
CA ALA A 36 -14.74 -25.49 6.11
C ALA A 36 -15.63 -24.26 5.89
N LEU A 37 -15.35 -23.17 6.59
CA LEU A 37 -16.03 -21.88 6.46
C LEU A 37 -15.15 -20.91 5.68
N SER A 38 -15.62 -20.52 4.49
CA SER A 38 -14.87 -19.67 3.56
C SER A 38 -14.79 -18.20 4.00
N GLY A 39 -13.92 -17.44 3.35
CA GLY A 39 -13.78 -16.00 3.50
C GLY A 39 -14.84 -15.21 2.74
N GLY A 40 -14.77 -13.88 2.80
CA GLY A 40 -15.73 -12.98 2.15
C GLY A 40 -16.44 -11.98 3.09
N GLY A 41 -15.82 -11.66 4.22
CA GLY A 41 -16.35 -10.69 5.18
C GLY A 41 -17.68 -11.11 5.81
N ILE A 42 -18.47 -10.12 6.23
CA ILE A 42 -19.71 -10.34 7.00
C ILE A 42 -20.79 -11.10 6.22
N ARG A 43 -20.82 -10.97 4.88
CA ARG A 43 -21.77 -11.71 4.03
C ARG A 43 -21.51 -13.22 4.07
N SER A 44 -20.24 -13.61 3.95
CA SER A 44 -19.86 -15.02 4.05
C SER A 44 -20.16 -15.57 5.45
N ALA A 45 -19.90 -14.78 6.50
CA ALA A 45 -20.26 -15.15 7.87
C ALA A 45 -21.76 -15.45 8.03
N ALA A 46 -22.64 -14.63 7.43
CA ALA A 46 -24.09 -14.84 7.46
C ALA A 46 -24.53 -16.11 6.69
N THR A 47 -23.98 -16.37 5.51
CA THR A 47 -24.26 -17.62 4.77
C THR A 47 -23.78 -18.86 5.54
N CYS A 48 -22.56 -18.81 6.07
CA CYS A 48 -22.01 -19.88 6.89
C CYS A 48 -22.84 -20.13 8.16
N LEU A 49 -23.36 -19.06 8.78
CA LEU A 49 -24.21 -19.14 9.95
C LEU A 49 -25.48 -19.94 9.68
N GLY A 50 -26.18 -19.64 8.59
CA GLY A 50 -27.36 -20.41 8.16
C GLY A 50 -27.05 -21.88 7.88
N ALA A 51 -25.91 -22.17 7.23
CA ALA A 51 -25.47 -23.54 6.99
C ALA A 51 -25.19 -24.30 8.29
N VAL A 52 -24.54 -23.65 9.27
CA VAL A 52 -24.23 -24.24 10.57
C VAL A 52 -25.50 -24.43 11.42
N GLN A 53 -26.45 -23.51 11.37
CA GLN A 53 -27.77 -23.66 12.01
C GLN A 53 -28.53 -24.86 11.43
N ALA A 54 -28.55 -25.04 10.10
CA ALA A 54 -29.18 -26.19 9.46
C ALA A 54 -28.48 -27.52 9.82
N LEU A 55 -27.15 -27.52 9.93
CA LEU A 55 -26.39 -28.68 10.41
C LEU A 55 -26.70 -29.01 11.87
N GLN A 56 -26.87 -28.01 12.72
CA GLN A 56 -27.27 -28.20 14.11
C GLN A 56 -28.71 -28.74 14.21
N ALA A 57 -29.66 -28.13 13.50
CA ALA A 57 -31.07 -28.53 13.52
C ALA A 57 -31.27 -29.95 12.96
N SER A 58 -30.49 -30.36 11.95
CA SER A 58 -30.51 -31.74 11.45
C SER A 58 -29.74 -32.73 12.34
N GLY A 59 -29.18 -32.29 13.47
CA GLY A 59 -28.38 -33.11 14.37
C GLY A 59 -27.05 -33.58 13.78
N LYS A 60 -26.61 -33.00 12.65
CA LYS A 60 -25.40 -33.39 11.92
C LYS A 60 -24.14 -32.72 12.44
N LEU A 61 -24.25 -31.58 13.13
CA LEU A 61 -23.09 -30.85 13.65
C LEU A 61 -22.20 -31.70 14.59
N LYS A 62 -22.82 -32.58 15.38
CA LYS A 62 -22.11 -33.51 16.28
C LYS A 62 -21.21 -34.52 15.56
N HIS A 63 -21.40 -34.73 14.25
CA HIS A 63 -20.60 -35.65 13.44
C HIS A 63 -19.34 -35.00 12.84
N LEU A 64 -19.18 -33.68 12.96
CA LEU A 64 -18.04 -32.95 12.40
C LEU A 64 -16.90 -32.88 13.42
N ASP A 65 -15.72 -33.38 13.07
CA ASP A 65 -14.53 -33.46 13.93
C ASP A 65 -13.62 -32.24 13.79
N TYR A 66 -13.57 -31.65 12.59
CA TYR A 66 -12.76 -30.48 12.30
C TYR A 66 -13.60 -29.28 11.92
N LEU A 67 -13.12 -28.11 12.32
CA LEU A 67 -13.61 -26.82 11.84
C LEU A 67 -12.42 -26.03 11.29
N SER A 68 -12.45 -25.71 10.00
CA SER A 68 -11.47 -24.86 9.34
C SER A 68 -12.14 -23.57 8.91
N THR A 69 -11.54 -22.42 9.20
CA THR A 69 -12.14 -21.12 8.92
C THR A 69 -11.12 -20.15 8.37
N VAL A 70 -11.53 -19.28 7.45
CA VAL A 70 -10.68 -18.21 6.92
C VAL A 70 -11.45 -16.89 6.84
N SER A 71 -10.80 -15.77 7.20
CA SER A 71 -11.33 -14.41 7.09
C SER A 71 -12.75 -14.30 7.71
N GLY A 72 -13.77 -13.95 6.91
CA GLY A 72 -15.16 -13.82 7.34
C GLY A 72 -15.72 -15.04 8.08
N GLY A 73 -15.40 -16.26 7.64
CA GLY A 73 -15.80 -17.50 8.33
C GLY A 73 -15.17 -17.66 9.71
N GLY A 74 -14.05 -16.97 9.98
CA GLY A 74 -13.39 -16.94 11.28
C GLY A 74 -14.21 -16.28 12.37
N TYR A 75 -15.01 -15.25 12.05
CA TYR A 75 -15.91 -14.63 13.04
C TYR A 75 -16.92 -15.64 13.59
N LEU A 76 -17.53 -16.43 12.69
CA LEU A 76 -18.45 -17.50 13.07
C LEU A 76 -17.73 -18.61 13.83
N GLY A 77 -16.60 -19.06 13.31
CA GLY A 77 -15.81 -20.13 13.92
C GLY A 77 -15.35 -19.81 15.34
N CYS A 78 -14.86 -18.60 15.59
CA CYS A 78 -14.44 -18.16 16.92
C CYS A 78 -15.62 -18.11 17.91
N CYS A 79 -16.77 -17.59 17.47
CA CYS A 79 -17.97 -17.54 18.32
C CYS A 79 -18.48 -18.94 18.68
N LEU A 80 -18.50 -19.85 17.71
CA LEU A 80 -18.86 -21.25 17.92
C LEU A 80 -17.89 -21.94 18.89
N ALA A 81 -16.58 -21.80 18.65
CA ALA A 81 -15.54 -22.38 19.49
C ALA A 81 -15.60 -21.86 20.94
N ALA A 82 -15.78 -20.54 21.13
CA ALA A 82 -15.86 -19.94 22.46
C ALA A 82 -17.07 -20.48 23.26
N ASN A 83 -18.27 -20.48 22.67
CA ASN A 83 -19.47 -20.96 23.37
C ASN A 83 -19.42 -22.47 23.65
N MET A 84 -18.90 -23.26 22.69
CA MET A 84 -18.74 -24.69 22.90
C MET A 84 -17.65 -25.03 23.93
N SER A 85 -16.62 -24.18 24.09
CA SER A 85 -15.57 -24.37 25.09
C SER A 85 -16.01 -24.05 26.52
N GLU A 86 -16.96 -23.13 26.69
CA GLU A 86 -17.51 -22.73 27.98
C GLU A 86 -18.77 -23.52 28.36
N GLU A 87 -19.07 -24.62 27.66
CA GLU A 87 -20.27 -25.46 27.81
C GLU A 87 -21.60 -24.69 27.73
N ARG A 88 -21.60 -23.52 27.10
CA ARG A 88 -22.79 -22.66 26.92
C ARG A 88 -23.72 -23.14 25.80
N GLY A 89 -23.41 -24.27 25.17
CA GLY A 89 -24.20 -24.86 24.09
C GLY A 89 -24.03 -24.15 22.74
N PHE A 90 -24.97 -24.39 21.82
CA PHE A 90 -24.94 -23.84 20.47
C PHE A 90 -25.56 -22.43 20.46
N PRO A 91 -24.79 -21.36 20.14
CA PRO A 91 -25.19 -19.98 20.41
C PRO A 91 -26.14 -19.35 19.38
N PHE A 92 -26.49 -20.09 18.31
CA PHE A 92 -27.15 -19.52 17.13
C PHE A 92 -28.61 -19.93 16.94
N LEU A 93 -29.21 -20.65 17.89
CA LEU A 93 -30.65 -20.97 17.90
C LEU A 93 -31.28 -20.49 19.21
N ASN A 94 -32.58 -20.17 19.20
CA ASN A 94 -33.31 -19.82 20.42
C ASN A 94 -33.51 -21.03 21.35
N GLU A 95 -33.68 -20.76 22.66
CA GLU A 95 -33.89 -21.76 23.72
C GLU A 95 -35.17 -22.62 23.55
N ALA A 96 -36.11 -22.18 22.71
CA ALA A 96 -37.28 -22.97 22.32
C ALA A 96 -36.86 -23.98 21.23
N ASN A 97 -36.37 -25.13 21.65
CA ASN A 97 -35.98 -26.29 20.84
C ASN A 97 -37.15 -26.90 20.03
N ASP A 98 -37.77 -26.15 19.13
CA ASP A 98 -38.68 -26.70 18.14
C ASP A 98 -37.96 -26.83 16.80
N LEU A 99 -37.73 -28.06 16.36
CA LEU A 99 -37.02 -28.40 15.11
C LEU A 99 -37.74 -27.86 13.86
N ASN A 100 -38.98 -27.39 14.02
CA ASN A 100 -39.81 -26.83 12.96
C ASN A 100 -39.71 -25.31 12.81
N ASP A 101 -39.06 -24.59 13.74
CA ASP A 101 -38.92 -23.14 13.65
C ASP A 101 -37.46 -22.72 13.87
N LEU A 102 -36.72 -22.58 12.77
CA LEU A 102 -35.35 -22.06 12.72
C LEU A 102 -35.33 -20.55 13.03
N GLN A 103 -35.75 -20.16 14.23
CA GLN A 103 -35.69 -18.77 14.64
C GLN A 103 -34.31 -18.43 15.17
N ASP A 104 -33.70 -17.44 14.51
CA ASP A 104 -32.45 -16.81 14.92
C ASP A 104 -32.55 -16.32 16.37
N SER A 105 -31.46 -16.49 17.15
CA SER A 105 -31.33 -15.81 18.44
C SER A 105 -31.39 -14.30 18.25
N VAL A 106 -31.83 -13.55 19.27
CA VAL A 106 -31.97 -12.08 19.17
C VAL A 106 -30.66 -11.42 18.69
N ALA A 107 -29.51 -11.90 19.18
CA ALA A 107 -28.20 -11.43 18.75
C ALA A 107 -27.88 -11.79 17.29
N VAL A 108 -28.20 -13.00 16.85
CA VAL A 108 -28.00 -13.44 15.45
C VAL A 108 -28.89 -12.65 14.50
N LYS A 109 -30.18 -12.51 14.84
CA LYS A 109 -31.14 -11.73 14.07
C LYS A 109 -30.69 -10.28 13.93
N TYR A 110 -30.24 -9.67 15.03
CA TYR A 110 -29.70 -8.31 15.01
C TYR A 110 -28.51 -8.18 14.06
N ILE A 111 -27.52 -9.08 14.14
CA ILE A 111 -26.36 -9.04 13.23
C ILE A 111 -26.80 -9.25 11.79
N ARG A 112 -27.64 -10.25 11.52
CA ARG A 112 -28.15 -10.59 10.19
C ARG A 112 -28.85 -9.40 9.54
N ASP A 113 -29.78 -8.80 10.27
CA ASP A 113 -30.58 -7.66 9.81
C ASP A 113 -29.70 -6.39 9.61
N HIS A 114 -28.51 -6.34 10.24
CA HIS A 114 -27.54 -5.26 10.11
C HIS A 114 -26.27 -5.65 9.32
N THR A 115 -26.29 -6.73 8.51
CA THR A 115 -25.12 -7.13 7.70
C THR A 115 -24.95 -6.33 6.40
N ASN A 116 -25.95 -5.53 5.99
CA ASN A 116 -25.86 -4.70 4.79
C ASN A 116 -25.14 -3.36 5.08
N TYR A 117 -23.81 -3.43 5.21
CA TYR A 117 -22.97 -2.27 5.55
C TYR A 117 -22.61 -1.37 4.36
N LEU A 118 -22.68 -1.87 3.13
CA LEU A 118 -22.23 -1.11 1.95
C LEU A 118 -23.35 -0.28 1.33
N MET A 119 -24.60 -0.74 1.37
CA MET A 119 -25.75 -0.03 0.77
C MET A 119 -27.06 -0.32 1.52
N PRO A 120 -27.20 0.02 2.82
CA PRO A 120 -28.42 -0.21 3.58
C PRO A 120 -29.68 0.46 2.97
N ALA A 121 -29.55 1.64 2.37
CA ALA A 121 -30.61 2.38 1.67
C ALA A 121 -30.58 2.19 0.12
N GLY A 122 -29.74 1.29 -0.40
CA GLY A 122 -29.66 0.99 -1.83
C GLY A 122 -28.82 2.00 -2.63
N PHE A 123 -29.36 2.46 -3.78
CA PHE A 123 -28.58 3.27 -4.74
C PHE A 123 -28.17 4.67 -4.21
N SER A 124 -28.90 5.24 -3.25
CA SER A 124 -28.51 6.50 -2.60
C SER A 124 -27.20 6.36 -1.83
N ASP A 125 -26.99 5.25 -1.12
CA ASP A 125 -25.74 4.98 -0.40
C ASP A 125 -24.59 4.65 -1.34
N PHE A 126 -24.88 4.04 -2.49
CA PHE A 126 -23.90 3.90 -3.57
C PHE A 126 -23.41 5.25 -4.08
N LEU A 127 -24.33 6.18 -4.37
CA LEU A 127 -23.99 7.55 -4.79
C LEU A 127 -23.26 8.31 -3.68
N ALA A 128 -23.63 8.13 -2.41
CA ALA A 128 -22.93 8.72 -1.28
C ALA A 128 -21.48 8.18 -1.17
N SER A 129 -21.30 6.86 -1.30
CA SER A 129 -19.98 6.22 -1.30
C SER A 129 -19.12 6.67 -2.48
N LEU A 130 -19.71 6.74 -3.68
CA LEU A 130 -19.06 7.31 -4.85
C LEU A 130 -18.68 8.77 -4.62
N GLY A 131 -19.57 9.56 -4.02
CA GLY A 131 -19.32 10.95 -3.64
C GLY A 131 -18.16 11.10 -2.66
N VAL A 132 -18.03 10.20 -1.67
CA VAL A 132 -16.89 10.17 -0.75
C VAL A 132 -15.59 9.87 -1.49
N ILE A 133 -15.58 8.89 -2.40
CA ILE A 133 -14.41 8.57 -3.23
C ILE A 133 -14.03 9.77 -4.09
N LEU A 134 -14.98 10.35 -4.83
CA LEU A 134 -14.76 11.52 -5.68
C LEU A 134 -14.27 12.73 -4.88
N ARG A 135 -14.81 12.96 -3.67
CA ARG A 135 -14.33 14.01 -2.76
C ARG A 135 -12.88 13.75 -2.33
N GLY A 136 -12.55 12.51 -1.99
CA GLY A 136 -11.19 12.10 -1.66
C GLY A 136 -10.22 12.37 -2.82
N LEU A 137 -10.63 12.00 -4.04
CA LEU A 137 -9.85 12.26 -5.25
C LEU A 137 -9.67 13.74 -5.54
N ALA A 138 -10.74 14.52 -5.45
CA ALA A 138 -10.68 15.96 -5.64
C ALA A 138 -9.77 16.61 -4.60
N THR A 139 -9.86 16.20 -3.33
CA THR A 139 -9.00 16.70 -2.25
C THR A 139 -7.54 16.37 -2.50
N SER A 140 -7.23 15.12 -2.84
CA SER A 140 -5.86 14.70 -3.19
C SER A 140 -5.33 15.44 -4.41
N ALA A 141 -6.15 15.62 -5.45
CA ALA A 141 -5.78 16.37 -6.63
C ALA A 141 -5.48 17.84 -6.30
N VAL A 142 -6.29 18.49 -5.47
CA VAL A 142 -6.05 19.89 -5.04
C VAL A 142 -4.79 19.99 -4.18
N LEU A 143 -4.59 19.08 -3.24
CA LEU A 143 -3.42 19.08 -2.35
C LEU A 143 -2.11 18.87 -3.10
N VAL A 144 -2.13 18.09 -4.17
CA VAL A 144 -0.93 17.84 -4.99
C VAL A 144 -0.77 18.90 -6.08
N MET A 145 -1.82 19.16 -6.87
CA MET A 145 -1.76 20.07 -8.01
C MET A 145 -1.69 21.54 -7.61
N GLY A 146 -2.31 21.94 -6.49
CA GLY A 146 -2.30 23.33 -6.03
C GLY A 146 -0.89 23.87 -5.80
N PRO A 147 -0.09 23.25 -4.91
CA PRO A 147 1.31 23.62 -4.71
C PRO A 147 2.14 23.50 -5.99
N LEU A 148 1.94 22.44 -6.80
CA LEU A 148 2.65 22.27 -8.07
C LEU A 148 2.41 23.43 -9.04
N LEU A 149 1.17 23.89 -9.19
CA LEU A 149 0.81 25.02 -10.06
C LEU A 149 1.42 26.34 -9.56
N VAL A 150 1.38 26.58 -8.24
CA VAL A 150 1.99 27.78 -7.64
C VAL A 150 3.50 27.78 -7.87
N LEU A 151 4.18 26.67 -7.57
CA LEU A 151 5.62 26.54 -7.78
C LEU A 151 5.98 26.68 -9.26
N ALA A 152 5.23 26.04 -10.16
CA ALA A 152 5.47 26.13 -11.61
C ALA A 152 5.31 27.56 -12.11
N GLY A 153 4.27 28.27 -11.64
CA GLY A 153 4.03 29.68 -11.98
C GLY A 153 5.13 30.61 -11.44
N LEU A 154 5.60 30.40 -10.20
CA LEU A 154 6.72 31.14 -9.63
C LEU A 154 8.00 30.94 -10.45
N THR A 155 8.33 29.70 -10.79
CA THR A 155 9.52 29.38 -11.58
C THR A 155 9.44 29.96 -12.99
N ALA A 156 8.28 29.90 -13.63
CA ALA A 156 8.07 30.55 -14.93
C ALA A 156 8.23 32.07 -14.84
N CYS A 157 7.73 32.70 -13.77
CA CYS A 157 7.88 34.13 -13.52
C CYS A 157 9.35 34.53 -13.34
N VAL A 158 10.11 33.76 -12.54
CA VAL A 158 11.55 33.98 -12.32
C VAL A 158 12.32 33.83 -13.62
N LEU A 159 12.11 32.74 -14.36
CA LEU A 159 12.83 32.48 -15.61
C LEU A 159 12.49 33.48 -16.72
N LYS A 160 11.25 33.98 -16.75
CA LYS A 160 10.82 35.03 -17.68
C LYS A 160 11.51 36.37 -17.40
N ASN A 161 11.58 36.77 -16.13
CA ASN A 161 12.06 38.11 -15.74
C ASN A 161 13.58 38.17 -15.55
N ALA A 162 14.22 37.03 -15.29
CA ALA A 162 15.66 36.91 -15.11
C ALA A 162 16.18 35.74 -15.96
N PRO A 163 16.31 35.88 -17.29
CA PRO A 163 16.87 34.83 -18.14
C PRO A 163 18.32 34.49 -17.77
N ALA A 164 19.06 35.42 -17.17
CA ALA A 164 20.37 35.16 -16.59
C ALA A 164 20.33 34.20 -15.40
N ALA A 165 19.20 34.07 -14.69
CA ALA A 165 19.00 33.05 -13.66
C ALA A 165 18.93 31.63 -14.26
N ALA A 166 18.65 31.49 -15.56
CA ALA A 166 18.74 30.23 -16.28
C ALA A 166 20.19 29.86 -16.68
N ALA A 167 21.11 30.83 -16.62
CA ALA A 167 22.54 30.62 -16.89
C ALA A 167 23.32 30.19 -15.62
N VAL A 168 22.62 29.95 -14.52
CA VAL A 168 23.24 29.61 -13.23
C VAL A 168 23.68 28.15 -13.28
N GLY A 169 25.00 27.93 -13.30
CA GLY A 169 25.60 26.62 -13.05
C GLY A 169 25.34 26.13 -11.62
N PHE A 170 25.88 24.98 -11.23
CA PHE A 170 25.66 24.36 -9.91
C PHE A 170 26.35 25.08 -8.73
N GLY A 171 26.41 26.42 -8.74
CA GLY A 171 27.19 27.23 -7.81
C GLY A 171 26.62 27.25 -6.40
N LEU A 172 25.30 27.37 -6.25
CA LEU A 172 24.61 27.27 -4.96
C LEU A 172 24.77 25.86 -4.40
N THR A 173 24.53 24.83 -5.20
CA THR A 173 24.70 23.43 -4.78
C THR A 173 26.15 23.18 -4.33
N PHE A 174 27.12 23.64 -5.11
CA PHE A 174 28.54 23.54 -4.76
C PHE A 174 28.86 24.25 -3.44
N ALA A 175 28.38 25.49 -3.25
CA ALA A 175 28.58 26.23 -2.02
C ALA A 175 27.97 25.52 -0.80
N VAL A 176 26.74 25.01 -0.92
CA VAL A 176 26.07 24.25 0.15
C VAL A 176 26.82 22.95 0.45
N ILE A 177 27.32 22.24 -0.57
CA ILE A 177 28.14 21.03 -0.38
C ILE A 177 29.44 21.36 0.36
N VAL A 178 30.11 22.45 0.02
CA VAL A 178 31.35 22.87 0.70
C VAL A 178 31.07 23.18 2.18
N VAL A 179 30.00 23.93 2.48
CA VAL A 179 29.58 24.21 3.86
C VAL A 179 29.25 22.90 4.60
N PHE A 180 28.52 21.98 3.94
CA PHE A 180 28.14 20.71 4.54
C PHE A 180 29.35 19.79 4.79
N ALA A 181 30.31 19.73 3.86
CA ALA A 181 31.56 19.00 4.04
C ALA A 181 32.37 19.57 5.21
N GLY A 182 32.43 20.91 5.34
CA GLY A 182 33.03 21.58 6.49
C GLY A 182 32.35 21.21 7.81
N TYR A 183 31.01 21.15 7.83
CA TYR A 183 30.23 20.69 8.99
C TYR A 183 30.53 19.22 9.35
N LEU A 184 30.56 18.32 8.36
CA LEU A 184 30.90 16.90 8.59
C LEU A 184 32.33 16.75 9.13
N LEU A 185 33.28 17.53 8.61
CA LEU A 185 34.65 17.55 9.11
C LEU A 185 34.71 18.06 10.55
N ALA A 186 33.99 19.13 10.88
CA ALA A 186 33.91 19.65 12.24
C ALA A 186 33.29 18.62 13.21
N LEU A 187 32.23 17.92 12.78
CA LEU A 187 31.64 16.81 13.53
C LEU A 187 32.64 15.66 13.72
N ALA A 188 33.38 15.28 12.68
CA ALA A 188 34.37 14.21 12.75
C ALA A 188 35.50 14.56 13.73
N ILE A 189 36.01 15.79 13.71
CA ILE A 189 37.03 16.28 14.64
C ILE A 189 36.47 16.31 16.07
N HIS A 190 35.26 16.84 16.27
CA HIS A 190 34.62 16.88 17.57
C HIS A 190 34.42 15.48 18.15
N ARG A 191 33.97 14.53 17.33
CA ARG A 191 33.82 13.12 17.72
C ARG A 191 35.14 12.44 18.04
N SER A 192 36.17 12.63 17.20
CA SER A 192 37.51 12.09 17.46
C SER A 192 38.03 12.52 18.84
N ARG A 193 37.76 13.78 19.25
CA ARG A 193 38.12 14.26 20.59
C ARG A 193 37.30 13.63 21.73
N LEU A 194 36.01 13.37 21.52
CA LEU A 194 35.15 12.72 22.53
C LEU A 194 35.49 11.24 22.73
N GLU A 195 35.87 10.56 21.65
CA GLU A 195 36.28 9.15 21.67
C GLU A 195 37.62 8.98 22.39
N VAL A 196 38.60 9.86 22.14
CA VAL A 196 39.85 9.94 22.92
C VAL A 196 39.56 10.25 24.40
N SER A 197 38.48 10.96 24.71
CA SER A 197 38.05 11.25 26.09
C SER A 197 37.22 10.12 26.74
N GLY A 198 37.02 8.98 26.07
CA GLY A 198 36.36 7.79 26.62
C GLY A 198 34.83 7.88 26.77
N LYS A 199 34.17 8.87 26.15
CA LYS A 199 32.71 9.04 26.22
C LYS A 199 32.05 8.48 24.96
N SER A 200 31.58 7.24 25.01
CA SER A 200 30.76 6.64 23.95
C SER A 200 29.32 7.16 24.05
N ALA A 201 28.88 7.98 23.10
CA ALA A 201 27.50 8.45 23.01
C ALA A 201 26.77 7.76 21.85
N TYR A 202 25.56 7.25 22.11
CA TYR A 202 24.72 6.51 21.16
C TYR A 202 24.42 7.30 19.87
N GLU A 203 24.69 6.68 18.71
CA GLU A 203 24.74 7.32 17.39
C GLU A 203 23.40 7.76 16.79
N PHE A 204 22.28 7.13 17.17
CA PHE A 204 21.07 7.18 16.37
C PHE A 204 20.02 8.24 16.75
N ARG A 205 20.19 8.98 17.85
CA ARG A 205 19.22 10.00 18.31
C ARG A 205 19.86 11.30 18.82
N SER A 206 21.01 11.68 18.27
CA SER A 206 21.66 12.94 18.66
C SER A 206 21.08 14.13 17.88
N ALA A 207 21.17 15.35 18.43
CA ALA A 207 20.81 16.56 17.67
C ALA A 207 21.62 16.67 16.37
N ALA A 208 22.87 16.21 16.37
CA ALA A 208 23.75 16.19 15.21
C ALA A 208 23.21 15.32 14.05
N SER A 209 22.55 14.19 14.33
CA SER A 209 21.97 13.35 13.26
C SER A 209 20.80 14.04 12.57
N HIS A 210 19.96 14.75 13.32
CA HIS A 210 18.87 15.56 12.74
C HIS A 210 19.40 16.69 11.87
N VAL A 211 20.45 17.39 12.31
CA VAL A 211 21.10 18.45 11.54
C VAL A 211 21.74 17.90 10.26
N THR A 212 22.36 16.72 10.32
CA THR A 212 22.92 16.06 9.12
C THR A 212 21.82 15.70 8.11
N VAL A 213 20.69 15.15 8.56
CA VAL A 213 19.54 14.86 7.69
C VAL A 213 19.00 16.16 7.06
N LEU A 214 18.84 17.21 7.87
CA LEU A 214 18.41 18.52 7.36
C LEU A 214 19.37 19.07 6.31
N ALA A 215 20.68 18.97 6.54
CA ALA A 215 21.68 19.45 5.59
C ALA A 215 21.65 18.67 4.27
N ILE A 216 21.43 17.34 4.30
CA ILE A 216 21.21 16.53 3.10
C ILE A 216 19.96 17.02 2.35
N CYS A 217 18.87 17.32 3.05
CA CYS A 217 17.67 17.89 2.44
C CYS A 217 17.95 19.26 1.81
N VAL A 218 18.73 20.14 2.46
CA VAL A 218 19.09 21.46 1.90
C VAL A 218 19.93 21.31 0.63
N VAL A 219 20.89 20.39 0.58
CA VAL A 219 21.66 20.08 -0.64
C VAL A 219 20.72 19.61 -1.76
N ALA A 220 19.80 18.69 -1.45
CA ALA A 220 18.85 18.18 -2.44
C ALA A 220 17.91 19.28 -2.97
N VAL A 221 17.47 20.20 -2.11
CA VAL A 221 16.64 21.36 -2.50
C VAL A 221 17.43 22.32 -3.37
N ALA A 222 18.67 22.66 -3.00
CA ALA A 222 19.55 23.53 -3.80
C ALA A 222 19.78 22.94 -5.21
N LEU A 223 20.10 21.64 -5.26
CA LEU A 223 20.26 20.92 -6.52
C LEU A 223 18.98 20.96 -7.36
N THR A 224 17.82 20.75 -6.72
CA THR A 224 16.54 20.78 -7.42
C THR A 224 16.27 22.16 -8.01
N ILE A 225 16.54 23.24 -7.26
CA ILE A 225 16.36 24.62 -7.74
C ILE A 225 17.25 24.90 -8.96
N GLU A 226 18.54 24.53 -8.91
CA GLU A 226 19.48 24.78 -10.00
C GLU A 226 19.26 23.84 -11.21
N LEU A 227 18.68 22.65 -10.99
CA LEU A 227 18.36 21.71 -12.06
C LEU A 227 17.13 22.13 -12.88
N GLN A 228 16.19 22.88 -12.30
CA GLN A 228 14.94 23.27 -12.95
C GLN A 228 15.12 24.09 -14.24
N PRO A 229 15.91 25.18 -14.26
CA PRO A 229 16.13 25.96 -15.48
C PRO A 229 16.72 25.12 -16.61
N LEU A 230 17.68 24.25 -16.27
CA LEU A 230 18.33 23.36 -17.23
C LEU A 230 17.33 22.35 -17.81
N ALA A 231 16.48 21.76 -16.96
CA ALA A 231 15.45 20.82 -17.38
C ALA A 231 14.36 21.48 -18.24
N ILE A 232 13.95 22.71 -17.91
CA ILE A 232 12.97 23.48 -18.70
C ILE A 232 13.57 23.87 -20.06
N ASN A 233 14.84 24.29 -20.09
CA ASN A 233 15.53 24.60 -21.34
C ASN A 233 15.69 23.34 -22.22
N ALA A 234 16.10 22.22 -21.62
CA ALA A 234 16.21 20.93 -22.29
C ALA A 234 14.87 20.53 -22.95
N LEU A 235 13.76 20.72 -22.24
CA LEU A 235 12.40 20.49 -22.76
C LEU A 235 11.98 21.43 -23.88
N ARG A 236 12.68 22.54 -24.15
CA ARG A 236 12.36 23.48 -25.25
C ARG A 236 13.33 23.39 -26.41
N THR A 237 14.52 22.81 -26.19
CA THR A 237 15.53 22.61 -27.22
C THR A 237 15.25 21.37 -28.07
N PRO A 238 15.30 21.45 -29.41
CA PRO A 238 15.20 20.28 -30.29
C PRO A 238 16.24 19.21 -29.93
N LEU A 239 15.87 17.93 -30.04
CA LEU A 239 16.71 16.77 -29.68
C LEU A 239 18.10 16.80 -30.35
N GLU A 240 18.20 17.30 -31.57
CA GLU A 240 19.46 17.38 -32.34
C GLU A 240 20.46 18.39 -31.78
N GLN A 241 20.00 19.35 -30.96
CA GLN A 241 20.82 20.41 -30.36
C GLN A 241 21.08 20.19 -28.87
N GLN A 242 20.67 19.04 -28.32
CA GLN A 242 20.81 18.74 -26.90
C GLN A 242 22.21 18.24 -26.56
N GLY A 243 22.82 18.81 -25.52
CA GLY A 243 24.00 18.22 -24.88
C GLY A 243 23.66 16.94 -24.10
N LEU A 244 24.69 16.15 -23.76
CA LEU A 244 24.56 14.88 -23.04
C LEU A 244 23.70 14.98 -21.77
N LEU A 245 23.93 16.03 -20.96
CA LEU A 245 23.23 16.24 -19.70
C LEU A 245 21.72 16.50 -19.93
N SER A 246 21.38 17.36 -20.89
CA SER A 246 19.99 17.62 -21.30
C SER A 246 19.28 16.36 -21.80
N TRP A 247 19.97 15.55 -22.60
CA TRP A 247 19.44 14.27 -23.07
C TRP A 247 19.16 13.28 -21.93
N MET A 248 20.07 13.17 -20.94
CA MET A 248 19.87 12.31 -19.78
C MET A 248 18.67 12.76 -18.93
N ILE A 249 18.49 14.07 -18.75
CA ILE A 249 17.34 14.63 -18.01
C ILE A 249 16.03 14.28 -18.73
N ILE A 250 15.93 14.57 -20.03
CA ILE A 250 14.72 14.30 -20.80
C ILE A 250 14.45 12.80 -20.91
N GLY A 251 15.48 11.98 -21.09
CA GLY A 251 15.35 10.52 -21.13
C GLY A 251 14.80 9.96 -19.82
N GLY A 252 15.34 10.39 -18.67
CA GLY A 252 14.86 9.97 -17.35
C GLY A 252 13.42 10.42 -17.06
N ILE A 253 13.09 11.67 -17.39
CA ILE A 253 11.73 12.21 -17.26
C ILE A 253 10.77 11.49 -18.22
N GLY A 254 11.17 11.24 -19.46
CA GLY A 254 10.37 10.54 -20.46
C GLY A 254 10.09 9.09 -20.07
N ALA A 255 11.07 8.39 -19.50
CA ALA A 255 10.92 7.02 -19.00
C ALA A 255 9.85 6.90 -17.91
N SER A 256 9.67 7.94 -17.08
CA SER A 256 8.66 7.94 -16.01
C SER A 256 7.24 7.68 -16.52
N LYS A 257 6.90 8.13 -17.75
CA LYS A 257 5.61 7.88 -18.39
C LYS A 257 5.32 6.38 -18.55
N TYR A 258 6.32 5.65 -19.02
CA TYR A 258 6.19 4.21 -19.29
C TYR A 258 6.21 3.38 -18.00
N LEU A 259 6.83 3.91 -16.94
CA LEU A 259 6.89 3.28 -15.63
C LEU A 259 5.68 3.61 -14.74
N ALA A 260 4.86 4.59 -15.10
CA ALA A 260 3.71 5.01 -14.30
C ALA A 260 2.66 3.91 -14.06
N PRO A 261 2.25 3.10 -15.07
CA PRO A 261 1.31 2.00 -14.84
C PRO A 261 1.88 0.94 -13.89
N PHE A 262 3.20 0.69 -13.98
CA PHE A 262 3.90 -0.21 -13.07
C PHE A 262 3.88 0.33 -11.63
N ALA A 263 4.19 1.61 -11.43
CA ALA A 263 4.12 2.22 -10.11
C ALA A 263 2.71 2.19 -9.52
N GLY A 264 1.68 2.45 -10.34
CA GLY A 264 0.27 2.34 -9.95
C GLY A 264 -0.11 0.91 -9.53
N ALA A 265 0.34 -0.10 -10.29
CA ALA A 265 0.14 -1.51 -9.93
C ALA A 265 0.86 -1.89 -8.63
N VAL A 266 2.11 -1.46 -8.43
CA VAL A 266 2.84 -1.73 -7.18
C VAL A 266 2.19 -1.04 -5.99
N ALA A 267 1.66 0.18 -6.15
CA ALA A 267 0.90 0.88 -5.12
C ALA A 267 -0.40 0.12 -4.75
N ALA A 268 -1.16 -0.33 -5.76
CA ALA A 268 -2.38 -1.11 -5.59
C ALA A 268 -2.18 -2.42 -4.82
N PHE A 269 -1.03 -3.08 -5.05
CA PHE A 269 -0.69 -4.36 -4.43
C PHE A 269 0.43 -4.22 -3.38
N GLY A 270 0.63 -3.02 -2.84
CA GLY A 270 1.79 -2.71 -2.00
C GLY A 270 1.88 -3.61 -0.75
N SER A 271 0.74 -3.88 -0.11
CA SER A 271 0.64 -4.79 1.04
C SER A 271 1.10 -6.21 0.69
N TRP A 272 0.68 -6.73 -0.46
CA TRP A 272 1.10 -8.03 -0.96
C TRP A 272 2.60 -8.09 -1.23
N PHE A 273 3.18 -7.08 -1.89
CA PHE A 273 4.63 -7.02 -2.12
C PHE A 273 5.40 -6.99 -0.79
N VAL A 274 4.94 -6.21 0.18
CA VAL A 274 5.56 -6.12 1.52
C VAL A 274 5.44 -7.45 2.27
N GLU A 275 4.28 -8.13 2.20
CA GLU A 275 4.09 -9.45 2.80
C GLU A 275 5.01 -10.50 2.16
N VAL A 276 5.12 -10.52 0.82
CA VAL A 276 6.05 -11.41 0.11
C VAL A 276 7.51 -11.13 0.52
N ALA A 277 7.88 -9.86 0.68
CA ALA A 277 9.23 -9.49 1.12
C ALA A 277 9.51 -9.95 2.56
N ARG A 278 8.52 -9.87 3.46
CA ARG A 278 8.63 -10.31 4.87
C ARG A 278 8.58 -11.83 5.01
N ALA A 279 7.73 -12.52 4.25
CA ALA A 279 7.59 -13.97 4.29
C ALA A 279 8.87 -14.68 3.85
N THR A 280 9.66 -14.05 2.98
CA THR A 280 10.90 -14.61 2.45
C THR A 280 12.11 -14.43 3.37
N GLU A 281 12.09 -13.51 4.34
CA GLU A 281 13.15 -13.32 5.35
C GLU A 281 13.36 -14.55 6.26
N ARG A 282 12.33 -15.41 6.39
CA ARG A 282 12.38 -16.61 7.24
C ARG A 282 12.96 -17.85 6.53
N SER A 283 13.17 -17.81 5.22
CA SER A 283 13.58 -18.98 4.43
C SER A 283 14.97 -18.84 3.81
N ARG A 284 15.85 -19.83 4.03
CA ARG A 284 17.24 -19.88 3.54
C ARG A 284 17.41 -20.27 2.05
N SER A 285 16.32 -20.34 1.27
CA SER A 285 16.37 -20.80 -0.13
C SER A 285 16.87 -19.72 -1.10
N LYS A 286 17.61 -20.10 -2.14
CA LYS A 286 18.06 -19.16 -3.19
C LYS A 286 16.87 -18.55 -3.95
N SER A 287 15.79 -19.32 -4.15
CA SER A 287 14.58 -18.85 -4.84
C SER A 287 13.81 -17.80 -4.02
N SER A 288 13.76 -17.96 -2.69
CA SER A 288 13.12 -16.98 -1.81
C SER A 288 13.92 -15.67 -1.72
N MET A 289 15.25 -15.74 -1.77
CA MET A 289 16.11 -14.55 -1.79
C MET A 289 15.89 -13.71 -3.07
N LEU A 290 15.82 -14.36 -4.24
CA LEU A 290 15.49 -13.71 -5.51
C LEU A 290 14.12 -13.02 -5.47
N ARG A 291 13.10 -13.66 -4.89
CA ARG A 291 11.75 -13.08 -4.73
C ARG A 291 11.74 -11.88 -3.78
N SER A 292 12.49 -11.93 -2.68
CA SER A 292 12.61 -10.80 -1.74
C SER A 292 13.25 -9.59 -2.39
N ILE A 293 14.35 -9.80 -3.13
CA ILE A 293 15.04 -8.72 -3.87
C ILE A 293 14.12 -8.15 -4.93
N ALA A 294 13.48 -9.00 -5.75
CA ALA A 294 12.55 -8.55 -6.78
C ALA A 294 11.40 -7.72 -6.20
N SER A 295 10.79 -8.16 -5.11
CA SER A 295 9.71 -7.43 -4.43
C SER A 295 10.18 -6.07 -3.90
N ARG A 296 11.31 -6.04 -3.18
CA ARG A 296 11.88 -4.79 -2.64
C ARG A 296 12.23 -3.82 -3.77
N SER A 297 12.89 -4.30 -4.82
CA SER A 297 13.22 -3.48 -6.00
C SER A 297 11.98 -2.93 -6.68
N ALA A 298 10.89 -3.72 -6.79
CA ALA A 298 9.62 -3.24 -7.34
C ALA A 298 9.04 -2.07 -6.52
N VAL A 299 9.04 -2.18 -5.18
CA VAL A 299 8.59 -1.11 -4.28
C VAL A 299 9.48 0.13 -4.41
N TRP A 300 10.81 -0.02 -4.42
CA TRP A 300 11.73 1.10 -4.60
C TRP A 300 11.57 1.78 -5.96
N MET A 301 11.41 1.02 -7.04
CA MET A 301 11.15 1.57 -8.37
C MET A 301 9.84 2.36 -8.38
N ALA A 302 8.76 1.82 -7.83
CA ALA A 302 7.49 2.52 -7.74
C ALA A 302 7.59 3.82 -6.92
N ALA A 303 8.34 3.80 -5.82
CA ALA A 303 8.57 4.96 -4.96
C ALA A 303 9.35 6.08 -5.67
N VAL A 304 10.25 5.75 -6.60
CA VAL A 304 11.01 6.74 -7.39
C VAL A 304 10.20 7.30 -8.55
N VAL A 305 9.31 6.49 -9.15
CA VAL A 305 8.51 6.90 -10.31
C VAL A 305 7.54 8.03 -9.97
N VAL A 306 6.90 8.00 -8.79
CA VAL A 306 5.91 9.03 -8.40
C VAL A 306 6.53 10.44 -8.32
N PRO A 307 7.64 10.68 -7.59
CA PRO A 307 8.33 11.97 -7.61
C PRO A 307 8.77 12.41 -9.00
N LEU A 308 9.26 11.49 -9.83
CA LEU A 308 9.66 11.81 -11.21
C LEU A 308 8.47 12.24 -12.09
N LEU A 309 7.30 11.61 -11.91
CA LEU A 309 6.07 12.01 -12.60
C LEU A 309 5.58 13.38 -12.14
N LEU A 310 5.60 13.66 -10.84
CA LEU A 310 5.24 14.98 -10.32
C LEU A 310 6.21 16.06 -10.83
N TRP A 311 7.51 15.76 -10.88
CA TRP A 311 8.50 16.66 -11.45
C TRP A 311 8.30 16.85 -12.96
N ARG A 312 7.97 15.80 -13.72
CA ARG A 312 7.58 15.89 -15.14
C ARG A 312 6.42 16.86 -15.33
N ILE A 313 5.33 16.67 -14.58
CA ILE A 313 4.13 17.51 -14.66
C ILE A 313 4.49 18.96 -14.32
N TYR A 314 5.24 19.17 -13.24
CA TYR A 314 5.76 20.48 -12.86
C TYR A 314 6.52 21.18 -13.99
N LEU A 315 7.47 20.49 -14.63
CA LEU A 315 8.30 21.06 -15.69
C LEU A 315 7.48 21.40 -16.93
N ILE A 316 6.48 20.58 -17.29
CA ILE A 316 5.56 20.84 -18.40
C ILE A 316 4.70 22.08 -18.10
N LEU A 317 4.17 22.20 -16.88
CA LEU A 317 3.39 23.37 -16.47
C LEU A 317 4.24 24.64 -16.46
N ALA A 318 5.47 24.56 -15.94
CA ALA A 318 6.40 25.69 -15.91
C ALA A 318 6.83 26.11 -17.32
N SER A 319 7.14 25.16 -18.20
CA SER A 319 7.51 25.46 -19.59
C SER A 319 6.35 26.05 -20.38
N ALA A 320 5.13 25.51 -20.21
CA ALA A 320 3.91 26.04 -20.83
C ALA A 320 3.56 27.46 -20.39
N ALA A 321 4.02 27.91 -19.22
CA ALA A 321 3.79 29.27 -18.74
C ALA A 321 4.78 30.30 -19.32
N ILE A 322 5.88 29.86 -19.96
CA ILE A 322 6.88 30.76 -20.55
C ILE A 322 6.58 30.92 -22.05
N PRO A 323 6.31 32.13 -22.56
CA PRO A 323 6.05 32.34 -23.97
C PRO A 323 7.32 32.14 -24.82
N ASP A 324 7.22 31.34 -25.87
CA ASP A 324 8.21 31.22 -26.96
C ASP A 324 7.78 32.21 -28.05
N GLY A 325 8.70 32.87 -28.76
CA GLY A 325 8.38 33.91 -29.76
C GLY A 325 7.43 33.51 -30.91
N ALA A 326 6.98 32.25 -30.96
CA ALA A 326 5.97 31.70 -31.88
C ALA A 326 4.67 31.21 -31.17
N GLY A 327 4.47 31.51 -29.89
CA GLY A 327 3.38 31.00 -29.05
C GLY A 327 3.74 29.75 -28.24
N TYR A 328 2.79 29.22 -27.45
CA TYR A 328 2.94 28.09 -26.51
C TYR A 328 3.13 26.70 -27.19
N SER A 329 3.91 26.60 -28.27
CA SER A 329 3.76 25.53 -29.25
C SER A 329 4.45 24.19 -28.88
N PHE A 330 5.63 24.19 -28.26
CA PHE A 330 6.38 22.94 -28.06
C PHE A 330 5.90 22.12 -26.83
N ALA A 331 5.54 22.78 -25.73
CA ALA A 331 4.99 22.11 -24.55
C ALA A 331 3.63 21.44 -24.83
N VAL A 332 2.81 22.03 -25.72
CA VAL A 332 1.50 21.52 -26.12
C VAL A 332 1.61 20.28 -27.03
N GLU A 333 2.64 20.16 -27.86
CA GLU A 333 2.88 18.94 -28.65
C GLU A 333 3.32 17.75 -27.78
N MET A 334 4.05 18.00 -26.69
CA MET A 334 4.43 16.95 -25.73
C MET A 334 3.26 16.46 -24.86
N ILE A 335 2.24 17.30 -24.66
CA ILE A 335 0.96 16.98 -23.99
C ILE A 335 0.00 16.19 -24.91
N ARG A 336 0.26 16.17 -26.23
CA ARG A 336 -0.70 15.71 -27.25
C ARG A 336 -0.94 14.19 -27.38
N PRO A 337 -0.11 13.24 -26.90
CA PRO A 337 -0.49 11.84 -26.98
C PRO A 337 -1.47 11.52 -25.85
N TRP A 338 -2.67 11.09 -26.23
CA TRP A 338 -3.84 10.59 -25.48
C TRP A 338 -3.59 9.71 -24.22
N GLY A 339 -2.34 9.39 -23.87
CA GLY A 339 -1.95 8.59 -22.70
C GLY A 339 -1.68 9.37 -21.40
N ASP A 340 -1.56 10.70 -21.41
CA ASP A 340 -1.26 11.45 -20.17
C ASP A 340 -2.49 11.57 -19.24
N TYR A 341 -3.73 11.55 -19.75
CA TYR A 341 -4.95 11.43 -18.94
C TYR A 341 -5.02 10.09 -18.19
N LEU A 342 -4.67 8.99 -18.86
CA LEU A 342 -4.59 7.67 -18.22
C LEU A 342 -3.55 7.66 -17.10
N THR A 343 -2.43 8.37 -17.26
CA THR A 343 -1.38 8.45 -16.24
C THR A 343 -1.87 9.16 -14.98
N VAL A 344 -2.60 10.27 -15.14
CA VAL A 344 -3.24 10.98 -14.03
C VAL A 344 -4.35 10.12 -13.40
N ILE A 345 -5.15 9.43 -14.21
CA ILE A 345 -6.19 8.48 -13.74
C ILE A 345 -5.55 7.31 -12.97
N TYR A 346 -4.41 6.77 -13.40
CA TYR A 346 -3.69 5.68 -12.72
C TYR A 346 -3.05 6.11 -11.40
N LEU A 347 -2.57 7.35 -11.32
CA LEU A 347 -2.01 7.92 -10.08
C LEU A 347 -3.12 8.25 -9.07
N ILE A 348 -4.24 8.76 -9.57
CA ILE A 348 -5.50 8.97 -8.82
C ILE A 348 -6.04 7.63 -8.33
N SER A 349 -6.11 6.59 -9.16
CA SER A 349 -6.60 5.25 -8.77
C SER A 349 -5.64 4.48 -7.86
N GLY A 350 -4.33 4.67 -7.99
CA GLY A 350 -3.35 4.20 -7.01
C GLY A 350 -3.52 4.87 -5.63
N ALA A 351 -3.83 6.17 -5.60
CA ALA A 351 -4.15 6.88 -4.36
C ALA A 351 -5.50 6.43 -3.75
N ILE A 352 -6.50 6.06 -4.57
CA ILE A 352 -7.77 5.45 -4.09
C ILE A 352 -7.48 4.14 -3.35
N LEU A 353 -6.62 3.29 -3.90
CA LEU A 353 -6.33 1.98 -3.32
C LEU A 353 -5.54 2.09 -2.01
N ILE A 354 -4.63 3.06 -1.88
CA ILE A 354 -3.93 3.36 -0.61
C ILE A 354 -4.90 3.97 0.42
N GLY A 355 -5.89 4.74 -0.01
CA GLY A 355 -6.91 5.30 0.89
C GLY A 355 -7.99 4.30 1.33
N LEU A 356 -8.12 3.16 0.65
CA LEU A 356 -9.07 2.08 0.94
C LEU A 356 -8.44 0.88 1.66
N SER A 357 -7.10 0.80 1.76
CA SER A 357 -6.35 -0.24 2.48
C SER A 357 -6.04 0.15 3.91
#